data_AF-A0A1I1CK42-F1
#
_entry.id   AF-A0A1I1CK42-F1
#
_cell.length_a   1.000
_cell.length_b   1.000
_cell.length_c   1.000
_cell.angle_alpha   90.00
_cell.angle_beta   90.00
_cell.angle_gamma   90.00
#
_symmetry.space_group_name_H-M   'P 1'
#
loop_
_entity.id
_entity.type
_entity.pdbx_description
1 polymer ?
#
loop_
_entity_poly.entity_id
_entity_poly.type
_entity_poly.pdbx_seq_one_letter_code
_entity_poly.pdbx_strand_id
1 'polypeptide(L)' 'MCYADTATNPDGTADASCYCGWQNTYATPAAADTAAESHQRATDDAEREYAHH' A
#
# COMPACT_ATOMS: atom_id res chain seq x y z
N MET A 1 -9.85 2.77 -7.28
CA MET A 1 -8.73 1.80 -7.46
C MET A 1 -7.43 2.42 -6.98
N CYS A 2 -6.90 1.94 -5.84
CA CYS A 2 -5.57 2.31 -5.35
C CYS A 2 -4.55 1.33 -5.95
N TYR A 3 -3.46 1.82 -6.53
CA TYR A 3 -2.31 0.98 -6.87
C TYR A 3 -1.17 1.37 -5.93
N ALA A 4 -0.78 0.44 -5.06
CA ALA A 4 0.31 0.66 -4.11
C ALA A 4 1.58 -0.03 -4.60
N ASP A 5 2.69 0.68 -4.57
CA ASP A 5 4.01 0.25 -5.04
C ASP A 5 5.01 0.23 -3.87
N THR A 6 6.07 -0.57 -3.99
CA THR A 6 7.11 -0.69 -2.98
C THR A 6 8.50 -0.44 -3.56
N ALA A 7 9.32 0.30 -2.82
CA ALA A 7 10.71 0.59 -3.18
C ALA A 7 11.63 0.11 -2.05
N THR A 8 12.59 -0.77 -2.38
CA THR A 8 13.61 -1.19 -1.41
C THR A 8 14.73 -0.16 -1.34
N ASN A 9 15.08 0.24 -0.12
CA ASN A 9 16.12 1.21 0.16
C ASN A 9 17.50 0.54 0.34
N PRO A 10 18.60 1.27 0.13
CA PRO A 10 19.97 0.74 0.28
C PRO A 10 20.30 0.26 1.70
N ASP A 11 19.58 0.75 2.71
CA ASP A 11 19.74 0.38 4.13
C ASP A 11 18.96 -0.88 4.53
N GLY A 12 18.25 -1.50 3.58
CA GLY A 12 17.43 -2.69 3.81
C GLY A 12 16.01 -2.41 4.29
N THR A 13 15.64 -1.13 4.48
CA THR A 13 14.24 -0.73 4.66
C THR A 13 13.51 -0.73 3.33
N ALA A 14 12.19 -0.55 3.35
CA ALA A 14 11.41 -0.36 2.14
C ALA A 14 10.27 0.64 2.35
N ASP A 15 10.03 1.46 1.35
CA ASP A 15 8.90 2.38 1.31
C ASP A 15 7.72 1.73 0.57
N ALA A 16 6.52 1.89 1.11
CA ALA A 16 5.29 1.59 0.41
C ALA A 16 4.54 2.91 0.14
N SER A 17 4.01 3.06 -1.06
CA SER A 17 3.26 4.25 -1.45
C SER A 17 2.06 3.90 -2.33
N CYS A 18 0.95 4.62 -2.22
CA CYS A 18 -0.17 4.52 -3.17
C CYS A 18 -0.42 5.89 -3.82
N TYR A 19 -0.86 5.87 -5.08
CA TYR A 19 -1.26 7.07 -5.82
C TYR A 19 -2.38 7.90 -5.17
N CYS A 20 -3.08 7.36 -4.16
CA CYS A 20 -4.04 8.11 -3.33
C CYS A 20 -3.37 9.09 -2.34
N GLY A 21 -2.04 9.09 -2.24
CA GLY A 21 -1.27 9.93 -1.32
C GLY A 21 -0.86 9.22 -0.02
N TRP A 22 -1.16 7.94 0.13
CA TRP A 22 -0.65 7.11 1.24
C TRP A 22 0.83 6.79 1.02
N GLN A 23 1.66 6.94 2.06
CA GLN A 23 3.07 6.56 2.05
C GLN A 23 3.54 6.18 3.45
N ASN A 24 4.33 5.12 3.57
CA ASN A 24 4.96 4.67 4.83
C ASN A 24 6.29 3.95 4.57
N THR A 25 7.21 4.02 5.53
CA THR A 25 8.49 3.28 5.51
C THR A 25 8.44 2.09 6.47
N TYR A 26 9.01 0.97 6.05
CA TYR A 26 9.02 -0.30 6.78
C TYR A 26 10.43 -0.86 6.93
N ALA A 27 10.68 -1.56 8.03
CA ALA A 27 11.99 -2.12 8.34
C ALA A 27 12.45 -3.23 7.38
N THR A 28 11.53 -3.83 6.61
CA THR A 28 11.85 -4.87 5.63
C THR A 28 10.97 -4.74 4.38
N PRO A 29 11.45 -5.18 3.20
CA PRO A 29 10.65 -5.23 1.97
C PRO A 29 9.35 -6.03 2.14
N ALA A 30 9.41 -7.17 2.81
CA ALA A 30 8.23 -8.01 3.04
C ALA A 30 7.13 -7.31 3.86
N ALA A 31 7.51 -6.46 4.81
CA ALA A 31 6.55 -5.67 5.58
C ALA A 31 5.92 -4.56 4.72
N ALA A 32 6.71 -3.91 3.85
CA ALA A 32 6.20 -2.94 2.89
C ALA A 32 5.23 -3.58 1.88
N ASP A 33 5.56 -4.75 1.35
CA ASP A 33 4.70 -5.48 0.40
C ASP A 33 3.37 -5.88 1.04
N THR A 34 3.42 -6.44 2.26
CA THR A 34 2.21 -6.79 3.02
C THR A 34 1.31 -5.57 3.26
N ALA A 35 1.93 -4.43 3.58
CA ALA A 35 1.20 -3.19 3.81
C ALA A 35 0.60 -2.62 2.52
N ALA A 36 1.35 -2.64 1.41
CA ALA A 36 0.88 -2.23 0.10
C ALA A 36 -0.32 -3.07 -0.36
N GLU A 37 -0.22 -4.41 -0.29
CA GLU A 37 -1.33 -5.31 -0.60
C GLU A 37 -2.56 -5.06 0.28
N SER A 38 -2.34 -4.91 1.58
CA SER A 38 -3.42 -4.68 2.54
C SER A 38 -4.13 -3.35 2.27
N HIS A 39 -3.37 -2.30 1.93
CA HIS A 39 -3.91 -0.99 1.60
C HIS A 39 -4.73 -1.01 0.29
N GLN A 40 -4.24 -1.71 -0.74
CA GLN A 40 -4.99 -1.90 -1.98
C GLN A 40 -6.32 -2.61 -1.71
N ARG A 41 -6.30 -3.74 -1.00
CA ARG A 41 -7.52 -4.49 -0.65
C ARG A 41 -8.52 -3.65 0.14
N ALA A 42 -8.05 -2.90 1.13
CA ALA A 42 -8.91 -2.03 1.93
C ALA A 42 -9.56 -0.92 1.09
N THR A 43 -8.80 -0.35 0.14
CA THR A 43 -9.35 0.68 -0.75
C THR A 43 -10.34 0.07 -1.74
N ASP A 44 -10.04 -1.09 -2.33
CA ASP A 44 -10.96 -1.76 -3.24
C ASP A 44 -12.26 -2.19 -2.55
N ASP A 45 -12.20 -2.58 -1.28
CA ASP A 45 -13.39 -2.91 -0.50
C ASP A 45 -14.24 -1.67 -0.18
N ALA A 46 -13.59 -0.57 0.22
CA ALA A 46 -14.27 0.72 0.45
C ALA A 46 -14.96 1.27 -0.81
N GLU A 47 -14.30 1.17 -1.97
CA GLU A 47 -14.88 1.56 -3.26
C GLU A 47 -16.07 0.67 -3.63
N ARG A 48 -16.01 -0.63 -3.31
CA ARG A 48 -17.11 -1.56 -3.54
C ARG A 48 -18.30 -1.27 -2.63
N GLU A 49 -18.07 -0.96 -1.36
CA GLU A 49 -19.12 -0.60 -0.40
C GLU A 49 -19.81 0.72 -0.78
N TYR A 50 -19.03 1.71 -1.26
CA TYR A 50 -19.59 2.97 -1.77
C TYR A 50 -20.42 2.78 -3.06
N ALA A 51 -19.99 1.89 -3.97
CA ALA A 51 -20.72 1.62 -5.21
C ALA A 51 -22.08 0.92 -5.01
N HIS A 52 -22.35 0.40 -3.81
CA HIS A 52 -23.63 -0.22 -3.43
C HIS A 52 -24.59 0.73 -2.70
N HIS A 53 -24.22 1.99 -2.51
CA HIS A 53 -24.98 3.00 -1.77
C HIS A 53 -25.63 4.06 -2.68
#